data_AF-A0A183CRP3-F1
#
_entry.id   AF-A0A183CRP3-F1
#
_cell.length_a   1.000
_cell.length_b   1.000
_cell.length_c   1.000
_cell.angle_alpha   90.00
_cell.angle_beta   90.00
_cell.angle_gamma   90.00
#
_symmetry.space_group_name_H-M   'P 1'
#
loop_
_entity.id
_entity.type
_entity.pdbx_description
1 polymer ?
#
loop_
_entity_poly.entity_id
_entity_poly.type
_entity_poly.pdbx_seq_one_letter_code
_entity_poly.pdbx_strand_id
1 'polypeptide(L)'
;MGTKVVLAGDPRQLGPVEMIEYFKKNGISSSLIERYEANPNYRNDPRIITVLRANYRSHPSIIAVSSRRFYNNELHVPADAQRRDALATWKALPKQGFPVFWHHVNTPEEKEMDGHLYANKGGWMAVVHDYIRRVCIELRVKPSGIGVIVPHNYQAWARISGIRRIYPDTDG
;
A
#
# COMPACT_ATOMS: atom_id res chain seq x y z
N MET A 1 -38.03 16.06 -10.02
CA MET A 1 -36.78 15.34 -10.37
C MET A 1 -35.99 15.11 -9.08
N GLY A 2 -35.60 13.87 -8.79
CA GLY A 2 -34.88 13.54 -7.56
C GLY A 2 -33.37 13.55 -7.76
N THR A 3 -32.64 14.18 -6.84
CA THR A 3 -31.17 14.15 -6.80
C THR A 3 -30.69 12.75 -6.41
N LYS A 4 -29.70 12.22 -7.14
CA LYS A 4 -28.99 10.98 -6.79
C LYS A 4 -27.56 11.34 -6.39
N VAL A 5 -27.07 10.70 -5.32
CA VAL A 5 -25.70 10.87 -4.83
C VAL A 5 -25.03 9.50 -4.82
N VAL A 6 -23.80 9.43 -5.29
CA VAL A 6 -22.98 8.21 -5.26
C VAL A 6 -21.75 8.51 -4.42
N LEU A 7 -21.48 7.65 -3.43
CA LEU A 7 -20.29 7.68 -2.60
C LEU A 7 -19.41 6.48 -2.96
N ALA A 8 -18.11 6.71 -3.14
CA ALA A 8 -17.14 5.67 -3.42
C ALA A 8 -16.01 5.74 -2.39
N GLY A 9 -15.60 4.59 -1.88
CA GLY A 9 -14.57 4.45 -0.86
C GLY A 9 -14.56 3.06 -0.28
N ASP A 10 -13.65 2.84 0.66
CA ASP A 10 -13.44 1.54 1.30
C ASP A 10 -13.27 1.74 2.82
N PRO A 11 -14.26 1.35 3.64
CA PRO A 11 -14.21 1.42 5.10
C PRO A 11 -13.06 0.63 5.75
N ARG A 12 -12.36 -0.23 4.99
CA ARG A 12 -11.22 -1.02 5.49
C ARG A 12 -9.86 -0.40 5.13
N GLN A 13 -9.85 0.77 4.50
CA GLN A 13 -8.65 1.54 4.20
C GLN A 13 -8.48 2.74 5.16
N LEU A 14 -7.61 3.70 4.82
CA LEU A 14 -7.35 4.87 5.64
C LEU A 14 -8.64 5.70 5.79
N GLY A 15 -9.08 5.86 7.03
CA GLY A 15 -10.15 6.77 7.40
C GLY A 15 -9.68 8.22 7.56
N PRO A 16 -10.56 9.11 8.04
CA PRO A 16 -10.23 10.51 8.31
C PRO A 16 -9.08 10.65 9.32
N VAL A 17 -8.18 11.60 9.07
CA VAL A 17 -7.10 11.94 10.00
C VAL A 17 -7.65 12.88 11.07
N GLU A 18 -7.95 12.31 12.23
CA GLU A 18 -8.49 13.07 13.36
C GLU A 18 -7.40 13.44 14.38
N MET A 19 -7.21 14.73 14.56
CA MET A 19 -6.21 15.28 15.48
C MET A 19 -6.80 15.57 16.88
N ILE A 20 -8.13 15.66 16.99
CA ILE A 20 -8.82 16.02 18.24
C ILE A 20 -9.40 14.76 18.89
N GLU A 21 -8.89 14.42 20.08
CA GLU A 21 -9.30 13.26 20.88
C GLU A 21 -10.82 13.20 21.13
N TYR A 22 -11.44 14.36 21.36
CA TYR A 22 -12.88 14.47 21.62
C TYR A 22 -13.71 13.92 20.45
N PHE A 23 -13.34 14.19 19.19
CA PHE A 23 -14.09 13.72 18.03
C PHE A 23 -13.98 12.20 17.83
N LYS A 24 -12.80 11.62 18.13
CA LYS A 24 -12.62 10.16 18.14
C LYS A 24 -13.53 9.50 19.17
N LYS A 25 -13.53 10.01 20.41
CA LYS A 25 -14.31 9.43 21.51
C LYS A 25 -15.82 9.49 21.28
N ASN A 26 -16.29 10.49 20.53
CA ASN A 26 -17.71 10.69 20.25
C ASN A 26 -18.15 10.16 18.87
N GLY A 27 -17.31 9.36 18.19
CA GLY A 27 -17.67 8.71 16.92
C GLY A 27 -17.82 9.66 15.72
N ILE A 28 -17.45 10.93 15.88
CA ILE A 28 -17.50 11.97 14.83
C ILE A 28 -16.48 11.69 13.73
N SER A 29 -15.44 10.91 14.04
CA SER A 29 -14.40 10.45 13.13
C SER A 29 -14.88 9.43 12.08
N SER A 30 -16.13 8.98 12.15
CA SER A 30 -16.67 7.98 11.22
C SER A 30 -17.10 8.64 9.91
N SER A 31 -16.56 8.14 8.79
CA SER A 31 -16.99 8.56 7.46
C SER A 31 -18.47 8.26 7.23
N LEU A 32 -19.06 8.94 6.25
CA LEU A 32 -20.45 8.67 5.87
C LEU A 32 -20.63 7.23 5.36
N ILE A 33 -19.65 6.68 4.64
CA ILE A 33 -19.72 5.30 4.14
C ILE A 33 -19.72 4.29 5.30
N GLU A 34 -18.87 4.48 6.32
CA GLU A 34 -18.86 3.62 7.52
C GLU A 34 -20.22 3.65 8.24
N ARG A 35 -20.87 4.82 8.32
CA ARG A 35 -22.21 4.94 8.91
C ARG A 35 -23.28 4.21 8.10
N TYR A 36 -23.19 4.21 6.77
CA TYR A 36 -24.09 3.42 5.92
C TYR A 36 -23.85 1.92 6.08
N GLU A 37 -22.59 1.47 6.10
CA GLU A 37 -22.23 0.05 6.30
C GLU A 37 -22.65 -0.48 7.69
N ALA A 38 -22.56 0.36 8.72
CA ALA A 38 -22.99 0.00 10.07
C ALA A 38 -24.51 -0.10 10.22
N ASN A 39 -25.30 0.50 9.32
CA ASN A 39 -26.75 0.52 9.41
C ASN A 39 -27.37 -0.78 8.85
N PRO A 40 -28.09 -1.57 9.68
CA PRO A 40 -28.70 -2.83 9.24
C PRO A 40 -29.70 -2.69 8.08
N ASN A 41 -30.37 -1.54 7.97
CA ASN A 41 -31.35 -1.28 6.92
C ASN A 41 -30.70 -1.02 5.55
N TYR A 42 -29.40 -0.68 5.53
CA TYR A 42 -28.68 -0.32 4.30
C TYR A 42 -27.67 -1.38 3.90
N ARG A 43 -26.95 -1.98 4.86
CA ARG A 43 -25.81 -2.87 4.61
C ARG A 43 -26.12 -4.12 3.79
N ASN A 44 -27.37 -4.60 3.85
CA ASN A 44 -27.80 -5.82 3.17
C ASN A 44 -28.54 -5.53 1.85
N ASP A 45 -28.77 -4.25 1.50
CA ASP A 45 -29.45 -3.88 0.26
C ASP A 45 -28.41 -3.58 -0.84
N PRO A 46 -28.26 -4.45 -1.85
CA PRO A 46 -27.29 -4.26 -2.93
C PRO A 46 -27.59 -3.01 -3.79
N ARG A 47 -28.81 -2.48 -3.72
CA ARG A 47 -29.20 -1.23 -4.41
C ARG A 47 -28.65 0.01 -3.70
N ILE A 48 -28.24 -0.13 -2.44
CA ILE A 48 -27.71 0.95 -1.59
C ILE A 48 -26.20 0.80 -1.45
N ILE A 49 -25.71 -0.39 -1.09
CA ILE A 49 -24.28 -0.67 -0.93
C ILE A 49 -23.85 -1.76 -1.91
N THR A 50 -22.90 -1.43 -2.77
CA THR A 50 -22.30 -2.38 -3.72
C THR A 50 -20.81 -2.53 -3.42
N VAL A 51 -20.36 -3.77 -3.20
CA VAL A 51 -18.94 -4.11 -2.99
C VAL A 51 -18.34 -4.66 -4.27
N LEU A 52 -17.24 -4.06 -4.73
CA LEU A 52 -16.48 -4.52 -5.89
C LEU A 52 -15.44 -5.56 -5.45
N ARG A 53 -15.62 -6.81 -5.88
CA ARG A 53 -14.81 -7.96 -5.43
C ARG A 53 -13.65 -8.30 -6.36
N ALA A 54 -13.65 -7.74 -7.57
CA ALA A 54 -12.65 -8.03 -8.60
C ALA A 54 -11.41 -7.13 -8.43
N ASN A 55 -10.26 -7.74 -8.13
CA ASN A 55 -8.98 -7.06 -8.08
C ASN A 55 -8.23 -7.20 -9.42
N TYR A 56 -8.07 -6.09 -10.13
CA TYR A 56 -7.39 -6.06 -11.44
C TYR A 56 -5.92 -5.62 -11.36
N ARG A 57 -5.35 -5.51 -10.14
CA ARG A 57 -4.02 -4.90 -9.93
C ARG A 57 -2.93 -5.92 -9.61
N SER A 58 -3.19 -6.82 -8.67
CA SER A 58 -2.13 -7.48 -7.92
C SER A 58 -2.08 -8.98 -8.14
N HIS A 59 -0.89 -9.58 -7.99
CA HIS A 59 -0.70 -11.02 -7.92
C HIS A 59 -1.53 -11.64 -6.77
N PRO A 60 -2.09 -12.87 -6.91
CA PRO A 60 -2.89 -13.51 -5.86
C PRO A 60 -2.20 -13.56 -4.49
N SER A 61 -0.88 -13.82 -4.45
CA SER A 61 -0.09 -13.85 -3.20
C SER A 61 -0.06 -12.51 -2.46
N ILE A 62 -0.17 -11.38 -3.16
CA ILE A 62 -0.19 -10.05 -2.54
C ILE A 62 -1.57 -9.79 -1.90
N ILE A 63 -2.65 -10.20 -2.57
CA ILE A 63 -4.03 -9.95 -2.12
C ILE A 63 -4.49 -10.93 -1.04
N ALA A 64 -3.93 -12.15 -1.00
CA ALA A 64 -4.39 -13.22 -0.14
C ALA A 64 -4.50 -12.84 1.34
N VAL A 65 -3.51 -12.12 1.89
CA VAL A 65 -3.50 -11.72 3.30
C VAL A 65 -4.58 -10.68 3.57
N SER A 66 -4.67 -9.62 2.76
CA SER A 66 -5.66 -8.56 2.94
C SER A 66 -7.09 -9.07 2.73
N SER A 67 -7.31 -9.91 1.71
CA SER A 67 -8.62 -10.54 1.44
C SER A 67 -9.11 -11.32 2.65
N ARG A 68 -8.24 -12.14 3.24
CA ARG A 68 -8.56 -12.91 4.46
C ARG A 68 -8.83 -12.03 5.66
N ARG A 69 -8.01 -11.00 5.87
CA ARG A 69 -8.04 -10.22 7.12
C ARG A 69 -9.18 -9.21 7.16
N PHE A 70 -9.55 -8.65 6.02
CA PHE A 70 -10.45 -7.49 5.94
C PHE A 70 -11.70 -7.72 5.10
N TYR A 71 -11.71 -8.73 4.21
CA TYR A 71 -12.78 -8.92 3.22
C TYR A 71 -13.34 -10.34 3.17
N ASN A 72 -13.20 -11.13 4.25
CA ASN A 72 -13.76 -12.48 4.36
C ASN A 72 -13.40 -13.43 3.19
N ASN A 73 -12.21 -13.26 2.58
CA ASN A 73 -11.80 -13.96 1.36
C ASN A 73 -12.69 -13.74 0.12
N GLU A 74 -13.48 -12.67 0.06
CA GLU A 74 -14.39 -12.40 -1.06
C GLU A 74 -13.69 -11.77 -2.30
N LEU A 75 -12.46 -11.29 -2.15
CA LEU A 75 -11.72 -10.70 -3.27
C LEU A 75 -11.19 -11.80 -4.21
N HIS A 76 -11.48 -11.67 -5.50
CA HIS A 76 -10.93 -12.53 -6.55
C HIS A 76 -10.06 -11.73 -7.52
N VAL A 77 -9.16 -12.40 -8.24
CA VAL A 77 -8.14 -11.75 -9.09
C VAL A 77 -8.36 -12.12 -10.57
N PRO A 78 -9.24 -11.39 -11.28
CA PRO A 78 -9.40 -11.54 -12.73
C PRO A 78 -8.37 -10.72 -13.53
N ALA A 79 -7.41 -10.07 -12.87
CA ALA A 79 -6.32 -9.36 -13.53
C ALA A 79 -5.62 -10.26 -14.56
N ASP A 80 -5.17 -9.72 -15.69
CA ASP A 80 -4.42 -10.47 -16.68
C ASP A 80 -3.17 -11.13 -16.06
N ALA A 81 -3.03 -12.44 -16.24
CA ALA A 81 -1.96 -13.24 -15.65
C ALA A 81 -0.59 -12.81 -16.18
N GLN A 82 -0.48 -12.48 -17.47
CA GLN A 82 0.79 -12.06 -18.06
C GLN A 82 1.31 -10.78 -17.40
N ARG A 83 0.44 -9.81 -17.14
CA ARG A 83 0.82 -8.55 -16.47
C ARG A 83 1.06 -8.73 -14.97
N ARG A 84 0.16 -9.41 -14.26
CA ARG A 84 0.22 -9.48 -12.78
C ARG A 84 1.31 -10.43 -12.27
N ASP A 85 1.67 -11.45 -13.07
CA ASP A 85 2.66 -12.48 -12.72
C ASP A 85 4.05 -12.16 -13.30
N ALA A 86 4.21 -11.06 -14.06
CA ALA A 86 5.43 -10.69 -14.77
C ALA A 86 6.69 -10.66 -13.89
N LEU A 87 6.57 -10.25 -12.63
CA LEU A 87 7.69 -10.18 -11.68
C LEU A 87 7.87 -11.45 -10.86
N ALA A 88 6.94 -12.42 -10.95
CA ALA A 88 6.99 -13.66 -10.18
C ALA A 88 8.04 -14.67 -10.72
N THR A 89 8.62 -14.39 -11.89
CA THR A 89 9.71 -15.17 -12.50
C THR A 89 11.10 -14.58 -12.19
N TRP A 90 11.19 -13.59 -11.30
CA TRP A 90 12.46 -12.99 -10.95
C TRP A 90 13.35 -14.02 -10.23
N LYS A 91 14.52 -14.31 -10.80
CA LYS A 91 15.45 -15.33 -10.28
C LYS A 91 15.96 -15.03 -8.87
N ALA A 92 15.91 -13.77 -8.44
CA ALA A 92 16.29 -13.36 -7.10
C ALA A 92 15.25 -13.70 -6.02
N LEU A 93 14.04 -14.11 -6.41
CA LEU A 93 12.99 -14.46 -5.44
C LEU A 93 13.42 -15.68 -4.63
N PRO A 94 13.28 -15.64 -3.29
CA PRO A 94 13.52 -16.81 -2.44
C PRO A 94 12.65 -18.02 -2.81
N LYS A 95 11.46 -17.76 -3.34
CA LYS A 95 10.52 -18.76 -3.85
C LYS A 95 9.98 -18.32 -5.20
N GLN A 96 10.24 -19.12 -6.23
CA GLN A 96 9.73 -18.86 -7.58
C GLN A 96 8.19 -18.91 -7.60
N GLY A 97 7.57 -18.00 -8.37
CA GLY A 97 6.11 -17.86 -8.42
C GLY A 97 5.49 -17.15 -7.20
N PHE A 98 6.31 -16.65 -6.26
CA PHE A 98 5.83 -15.96 -5.07
C PHE A 98 6.51 -14.58 -4.95
N PRO A 99 5.94 -13.52 -5.55
CA PRO A 99 6.58 -12.20 -5.67
C PRO A 99 6.47 -11.36 -4.38
N VAL A 100 6.57 -11.99 -3.21
CA VAL A 100 6.50 -11.34 -1.90
C VAL A 100 7.55 -11.99 -0.99
N PHE A 101 8.42 -11.20 -0.39
CA PHE A 101 9.38 -11.70 0.58
C PHE A 101 9.78 -10.59 1.55
N TRP A 102 10.32 -10.99 2.70
CA TRP A 102 10.80 -10.08 3.73
C TRP A 102 12.33 -10.17 3.78
N HIS A 103 13.01 -9.04 3.64
CA HIS A 103 14.46 -8.93 3.86
C HIS A 103 14.68 -8.31 5.24
N HIS A 104 15.15 -9.13 6.19
CA HIS A 104 15.59 -8.65 7.49
C HIS A 104 16.90 -7.86 7.36
N VAL A 105 16.88 -6.58 7.72
CA VAL A 105 18.07 -5.72 7.75
C VAL A 105 18.49 -5.50 9.19
N ASN A 106 19.64 -6.02 9.58
CA ASN A 106 20.19 -5.84 10.92
C ASN A 106 21.04 -4.57 10.98
N THR A 107 20.40 -3.42 11.16
CA THR A 107 21.10 -2.14 11.38
C THR A 107 20.66 -1.54 12.72
N PRO A 108 21.59 -1.10 13.58
CA PRO A 108 21.24 -0.42 14.82
C PRO A 108 20.45 0.87 14.54
N GLU A 109 19.35 1.07 15.28
CA GLU A 109 18.66 2.35 15.35
C GLU A 109 19.50 3.33 16.16
N GLU A 110 19.83 4.49 15.59
CA GLU A 110 20.49 5.55 16.33
C GLU A 110 19.51 6.69 16.60
N LYS A 111 19.53 7.26 17.80
CA LYS A 111 18.67 8.39 18.17
C LYS A 111 19.18 9.66 17.49
N GLU A 112 18.31 10.43 16.83
CA GLU A 112 18.68 11.77 16.36
C GLU A 112 18.90 12.71 17.56
N MET A 113 19.75 13.73 17.36
CA MET A 113 20.18 14.69 18.40
C MET A 113 19.02 15.47 19.06
N ASP A 114 17.82 15.48 18.49
CA ASP A 114 16.66 16.20 19.03
C ASP A 114 15.79 15.38 19.99
N GLY A 115 16.17 14.13 20.28
CA GLY A 115 15.56 13.31 21.32
C GLY A 115 14.18 12.73 21.00
N HIS A 116 13.56 13.07 19.87
CA HIS A 116 12.21 12.61 19.51
C HIS A 116 12.18 11.56 18.39
N LEU A 117 13.31 11.26 17.75
CA LEU A 117 13.36 10.42 16.55
C LEU A 117 14.47 9.35 16.61
N TYR A 118 14.17 8.15 16.12
CA TYR A 118 15.15 7.07 15.87
C TYR A 118 15.44 7.02 14.37
N ALA A 119 16.69 7.22 13.97
CA ALA A 119 17.17 7.09 12.59
C ALA A 119 18.09 5.87 12.44
N ASN A 120 17.69 4.92 11.59
CA ASN A 120 18.60 3.89 11.12
C ASN A 120 19.63 4.52 10.16
N LYS A 121 20.93 4.42 10.48
CA LYS A 121 22.02 4.83 9.58
C LYS A 121 22.05 3.96 8.32
N GLY A 122 21.22 4.28 7.33
CA GLY A 122 21.41 3.98 5.90
C GLY A 122 21.48 2.51 5.44
N GLY A 123 21.67 1.50 6.28
CA GLY A 123 21.92 0.13 5.80
C GLY A 123 20.70 -0.48 5.10
N TRP A 124 19.48 -0.18 5.57
CA TRP A 124 18.27 -0.57 4.85
C TRP A 124 18.09 0.19 3.52
N MET A 125 18.60 1.43 3.43
CA MET A 125 18.56 2.19 2.17
C MET A 125 19.48 1.59 1.11
N ALA A 126 20.66 1.10 1.51
CA ALA A 126 21.55 0.39 0.59
C ALA A 126 20.88 -0.86 0.02
N VAL A 127 20.17 -1.62 0.87
CA VAL A 127 19.37 -2.79 0.45
C VAL A 127 18.24 -2.39 -0.50
N VAL A 128 17.47 -1.34 -0.19
CA VAL A 128 16.41 -0.83 -1.07
C VAL A 128 16.99 -0.38 -2.41
N HIS A 129 18.12 0.33 -2.41
CA HIS A 129 18.78 0.79 -3.63
C HIS A 129 19.27 -0.37 -4.50
N ASP A 130 19.84 -1.42 -3.89
CA ASP A 130 20.21 -2.65 -4.61
C ASP A 130 18.97 -3.29 -5.26
N TYR A 131 17.86 -3.42 -4.54
CA TYR A 131 16.64 -3.97 -5.10
C TYR A 131 16.09 -3.14 -6.27
N ILE A 132 16.04 -1.81 -6.14
CA ILE A 132 15.61 -0.92 -7.24
C ILE A 132 16.52 -1.14 -8.46
N ARG A 133 17.84 -1.09 -8.27
CA ARG A 133 18.81 -1.30 -9.34
C ARG A 133 18.60 -2.65 -10.03
N ARG A 134 18.45 -3.73 -9.26
CA ARG A 134 18.29 -5.08 -9.79
C ARG A 134 16.96 -5.25 -10.52
N VAL A 135 15.87 -4.71 -10.00
CA VAL A 135 14.56 -4.72 -10.67
C VAL A 135 14.62 -3.94 -12.00
N CYS A 136 15.28 -2.79 -12.02
CA CYS A 136 15.47 -2.02 -13.26
C CYS A 136 16.33 -2.76 -14.31
N ILE A 137 17.44 -3.39 -13.89
CA ILE A 137 18.41 -4.03 -14.80
C ILE A 137 17.94 -5.42 -15.23
N GLU A 138 17.57 -6.27 -14.26
CA GLU A 138 17.26 -7.68 -14.47
C GLU A 138 15.83 -7.89 -15.00
N LEU A 139 14.87 -7.05 -14.59
CA LEU A 139 13.46 -7.16 -14.99
C LEU A 139 13.01 -6.06 -15.96
N ARG A 140 13.91 -5.12 -16.32
CA ARG A 140 13.62 -4.01 -17.25
C ARG A 140 12.41 -3.16 -16.83
N VAL A 141 12.15 -3.07 -15.53
CA VAL A 141 11.10 -2.21 -14.98
C VAL A 141 11.60 -0.76 -15.01
N LYS A 142 10.78 0.16 -15.51
CA LYS A 142 11.10 1.60 -15.48
C LYS A 142 11.08 2.10 -14.03
N PRO A 143 11.93 3.08 -13.65
CA PRO A 143 11.89 3.69 -12.32
C PRO A 143 10.50 4.18 -11.91
N SER A 144 9.73 4.75 -12.85
CA SER A 144 8.35 5.21 -12.64
C SER A 144 7.35 4.08 -12.31
N GLY A 145 7.73 2.82 -12.55
CA GLY A 145 6.98 1.63 -12.15
C GLY A 145 7.29 1.14 -10.72
N ILE A 146 8.16 1.81 -9.97
CA ILE A 146 8.61 1.38 -8.63
C ILE A 146 8.14 2.40 -7.58
N GLY A 147 7.43 1.91 -6.57
CA GLY A 147 7.03 2.69 -5.40
C GLY A 147 7.77 2.25 -4.15
N VAL A 148 8.31 3.21 -3.38
CA VAL A 148 8.90 2.98 -2.05
C VAL A 148 8.00 3.64 -1.01
N ILE A 149 7.43 2.86 -0.10
CA ILE A 149 6.52 3.33 0.96
C ILE A 149 7.22 3.21 2.31
N VAL A 150 7.20 4.31 3.08
CA VAL A 150 7.83 4.42 4.39
C VAL A 150 6.91 5.21 5.34
N PRO A 151 6.79 4.83 6.62
CA PRO A 151 5.78 5.38 7.53
C PRO A 151 6.09 6.79 8.08
N HIS A 152 7.34 7.27 8.06
CA HIS A 152 7.73 8.52 8.72
C HIS A 152 8.28 9.59 7.77
N ASN A 153 7.68 10.79 7.84
CA ASN A 153 7.79 11.88 6.86
C ASN A 153 9.20 12.47 6.69
N TYR A 154 9.95 12.68 7.78
CA TYR A 154 11.26 13.37 7.69
C TYR A 154 12.35 12.47 7.08
N GLN A 155 12.44 11.23 7.55
CA GLN A 155 13.38 10.24 7.03
C GLN A 155 13.03 9.77 5.62
N ALA A 156 11.73 9.67 5.32
CA ALA A 156 11.23 9.42 3.98
C ALA A 156 11.70 10.49 3.00
N TRP A 157 11.51 11.77 3.33
CA TRP A 157 11.81 12.87 2.43
C TRP A 157 13.31 12.98 2.11
N ALA A 158 14.19 12.96 3.11
CA ALA A 158 15.63 13.11 2.89
C ALA A 158 16.22 11.95 2.06
N ARG A 159 15.71 10.73 2.26
CA ARG A 159 16.25 9.51 1.64
C ARG A 159 15.63 9.18 0.28
N ILE A 160 14.34 9.44 0.09
CA ILE A 160 13.66 9.30 -1.21
C ILE A 160 14.13 10.37 -2.19
N SER A 161 14.42 11.59 -1.71
CA SER A 161 15.03 12.63 -2.54
C SER A 161 16.38 12.19 -3.13
N GLY A 162 17.16 11.42 -2.37
CA GLY A 162 18.39 10.79 -2.87
C GLY A 162 18.13 9.77 -3.98
N ILE A 163 17.10 8.93 -3.86
CA ILE A 163 16.70 7.97 -4.90
C ILE A 163 16.26 8.69 -6.17
N ARG A 164 15.38 9.70 -6.08
CA ARG A 164 14.92 10.49 -7.24
C ARG A 164 16.06 11.19 -7.98
N ARG A 165 17.12 11.60 -7.28
CA ARG A 165 18.30 12.21 -7.92
C ARG A 165 19.12 11.21 -8.72
N ILE A 166 19.17 9.95 -8.29
CA ILE A 166 19.95 8.88 -8.95
C ILE A 166 19.16 8.27 -10.11
N TYR A 167 17.84 8.15 -9.97
CA TYR A 167 16.92 7.67 -11.00
C TYR A 167 15.90 8.77 -11.32
N PRO A 168 16.30 9.81 -12.07
CA PRO A 168 15.36 10.83 -12.50
C PRO A 168 14.29 10.18 -13.37
N ASP A 169 13.04 10.63 -13.21
CA ASP A 169 11.97 10.31 -14.13
C ASP A 169 12.40 10.78 -15.53
N THR A 170 12.73 9.82 -16.39
CA THR A 170 13.01 10.08 -17.80
C THR A 170 11.69 9.93 -18.53
N ASP A 171 10.87 10.97 -18.42
CA ASP A 171 9.74 11.14 -19.31
C ASP A 171 10.28 11.53 -20.70
N GLY A 172 10.10 10.60 -21.64
CA GLY A 172 10.23 10.77 -23.07
C GLY A 172 9.08 10.06 -23.74
#